data_AF-A0A0Q5GY55-F1
#
_entry.id   AF-A0A0Q5GY55-F1
#
_cell.length_a   1.000
_cell.length_b   1.000
_cell.length_c   1.000
_cell.angle_alpha   90.00
_cell.angle_beta   90.00
_cell.angle_gamma   90.00
#
_symmetry.space_group_name_H-M   'P 1'
#
loop_
_entity.id
_entity.type
_entity.pdbx_description
1 polymer ?
#
loop_
_entity_poly.entity_id
_entity_poly.type
_entity_poly.pdbx_seq_one_letter_code
_entity_poly.pdbx_strand_id
1 'polypeptide(L)'
;MFDRIFPDPKAANDAKLEVMRMAQAGELAQLDADLKLATGQLEINKVEAASQSLFVAGWRPAIGWVCGAAFAFKFILGPAAVVLSQWFGHPITLPVFDFSEMSTILLALLGLGSLRTVEKVKGV
;
A
#
# COMPACT_ATOMS: atom_id res chain seq x y z
N MET A 1 -22.44 35.82 0.29
CA MET A 1 -21.85 36.34 1.55
C MET A 1 -20.54 37.12 1.33
N PHE A 2 -19.94 37.13 0.12
CA PHE A 2 -18.61 37.72 -0.12
C PHE A 2 -18.61 39.18 -0.64
N ASP A 3 -19.73 39.71 -1.12
CA ASP A 3 -19.79 41.07 -1.70
C ASP A 3 -19.86 42.23 -0.69
N ARG A 4 -20.05 41.95 0.61
CA ARG A 4 -20.21 43.00 1.65
C ARG A 4 -18.96 43.25 2.50
N ILE A 5 -17.86 42.52 2.27
CA ILE A 5 -16.62 42.59 3.06
C ILE A 5 -15.44 43.17 2.25
N PHE A 6 -15.46 43.14 0.92
CA PHE A 6 -14.38 43.68 0.08
C PHE A 6 -14.89 44.79 -0.84
N PRO A 7 -14.52 46.07 -0.61
CA PRO A 7 -15.01 47.21 -1.40
C PRO A 7 -14.28 47.43 -2.74
N ASP A 8 -13.25 46.64 -3.10
CA ASP A 8 -12.43 46.88 -4.30
C ASP A 8 -12.06 45.55 -5.00
N PRO A 9 -12.40 45.33 -6.29
CA PRO A 9 -12.16 44.08 -7.02
C PRO A 9 -10.68 43.67 -7.12
N LYS A 10 -9.73 44.60 -6.98
CA LYS A 10 -8.29 44.27 -6.90
C LYS A 10 -7.93 43.60 -5.58
N ALA A 11 -8.43 44.10 -4.46
CA ALA A 11 -8.18 43.52 -3.14
C ALA A 11 -8.75 42.09 -3.01
N ALA A 12 -9.90 41.83 -3.64
CA ALA A 12 -10.47 40.48 -3.70
C ALA A 12 -9.62 39.50 -4.53
N ASN A 13 -8.93 39.99 -5.57
CA ASN A 13 -8.06 39.15 -6.41
C ASN A 13 -6.72 38.85 -5.71
N ASP A 14 -6.16 39.83 -5.00
CA ASP A 14 -4.95 39.65 -4.19
C ASP A 14 -5.19 38.70 -3.01
N ALA A 15 -6.33 38.82 -2.32
CA ALA A 15 -6.72 37.88 -1.27
C ALA A 15 -6.89 36.44 -1.80
N LYS A 16 -7.47 36.28 -3.01
CA LYS A 16 -7.55 34.96 -3.67
C LYS A 16 -6.17 34.39 -3.99
N LEU A 17 -5.25 35.21 -4.48
CA LEU A 17 -3.87 34.79 -4.77
C LEU A 17 -3.13 34.37 -3.50
N GLU A 18 -3.31 35.11 -2.41
CA GLU A 18 -2.71 34.78 -1.10
C GLU A 18 -3.26 33.46 -0.54
N VAL A 19 -4.59 33.24 -0.61
CA VAL A 19 -5.22 31.97 -0.22
C VAL A 19 -4.69 30.80 -1.08
N MET A 20 -4.54 30.99 -2.40
CA MET A 20 -3.95 29.97 -3.27
C MET A 20 -2.49 29.66 -2.92
N ARG A 21 -1.67 30.69 -2.62
CA ARG A 21 -0.29 30.48 -2.19
C ARG A 21 -0.20 29.75 -0.85
N MET A 22 -1.05 30.11 0.11
CA MET A 22 -1.11 29.42 1.40
C MET A 22 -1.56 27.96 1.24
N ALA A 23 -2.54 27.68 0.38
CA ALA A 23 -2.97 26.33 0.07
C ALA A 23 -1.83 25.50 -0.58
N GLN A 24 -1.13 26.07 -1.57
CA GLN A 24 0.03 25.43 -2.21
C GLN A 24 1.16 25.18 -1.20
N ALA A 25 1.46 26.14 -0.32
CA ALA A 25 2.47 25.98 0.72
C ALA A 25 2.11 24.85 1.69
N GLY A 26 0.83 24.73 2.06
CA GLY A 26 0.33 23.64 2.89
C GLY A 26 0.45 22.27 2.20
N GLU A 27 0.07 22.19 0.92
CA GLU A 27 0.20 20.96 0.12
C GLU A 27 1.66 20.53 -0.04
N LEU A 28 2.56 21.48 -0.33
CA LEU A 28 4.00 21.22 -0.41
C LEU A 28 4.58 20.73 0.91
N ALA A 29 4.15 21.32 2.04
CA ALA A 29 4.59 20.89 3.36
C ALA A 29 4.14 19.45 3.69
N GLN A 30 2.91 19.08 3.28
CA GLN A 30 2.41 17.71 3.43
C GLN A 30 3.19 16.72 2.55
N LEU A 31 3.47 17.09 1.30
CA LEU A 31 4.26 16.25 0.39
C LEU A 31 5.69 16.05 0.90
N ASP A 32 6.32 17.10 1.44
CA ASP A 32 7.65 17.00 2.04
C ASP A 32 7.66 16.09 3.28
N ALA A 33 6.63 16.18 4.15
CA ALA A 33 6.48 15.28 5.28
C ALA A 33 6.30 13.82 4.84
N ASP A 34 5.46 13.56 3.83
CA ASP A 34 5.26 12.23 3.26
C ASP A 34 6.56 11.67 2.65
N LEU A 35 7.30 12.51 1.92
CA LEU A 35 8.59 12.15 1.33
C LEU A 35 9.62 11.79 2.42
N LYS A 36 9.70 12.58 3.50
CA LYS A 36 10.59 12.31 4.64
C LYS A 36 10.27 10.98 5.34
N LEU A 37 8.99 10.67 5.51
CA LEU A 37 8.58 9.37 6.07
C LEU A 37 8.95 8.21 5.14
N ALA A 38 8.68 8.35 3.83
CA ALA A 38 9.01 7.32 2.85
C ALA A 38 10.53 7.10 2.75
N THR A 39 11.31 8.17 2.72
CA THR A 39 12.78 8.09 2.67
C THR A 39 13.36 7.48 3.95
N GLY A 40 12.89 7.87 5.13
CA GLY A 40 13.29 7.24 6.39
C GLY A 40 12.99 5.74 6.42
N GLN A 41 11.83 5.31 5.92
CA GLN A 41 11.51 3.88 5.81
C GLN A 41 12.46 3.16 4.84
N LEU A 42 12.80 3.76 3.70
CA LEU A 42 13.74 3.17 2.74
C LEU A 42 15.15 3.00 3.33
N GLU A 43 15.61 3.97 4.13
CA GLU A 43 16.89 3.88 4.83
C GLU A 43 16.92 2.74 5.84
N ILE A 44 15.87 2.62 6.67
CA ILE A 44 15.72 1.50 7.60
C ILE A 44 15.74 0.18 6.84
N ASN A 45 14.95 0.06 5.77
CA ASN A 45 14.87 -1.16 4.97
C ASN A 45 16.25 -1.53 4.37
N LYS A 46 17.02 -0.54 3.93
CA LYS A 46 18.36 -0.74 3.39
C LYS A 46 19.33 -1.23 4.46
N VAL A 47 19.28 -0.66 5.66
CA VAL A 47 20.10 -1.09 6.79
C VAL A 47 19.72 -2.49 7.25
N GLU A 48 18.42 -2.79 7.38
CA GLU A 48 17.91 -4.11 7.72
C GLU A 48 18.38 -5.17 6.70
N ALA A 49 18.25 -4.86 5.41
CA ALA A 49 18.66 -5.77 4.33
C ALA A 49 20.18 -5.97 4.28
N ALA A 50 20.98 -4.99 4.72
CA ALA A 50 22.44 -5.10 4.80
C ALA A 50 22.93 -5.78 6.09
N SER A 51 22.03 -6.10 7.02
CA SER A 51 22.39 -6.75 8.29
C SER A 51 22.98 -8.14 8.06
N GLN A 52 24.04 -8.49 8.81
CA GLN A 52 24.60 -9.84 8.81
C GLN A 52 23.69 -10.86 9.51
N SER A 53 22.71 -10.39 10.30
CA SER A 53 21.73 -11.26 10.94
C SER A 53 20.70 -11.72 9.91
N LEU A 54 20.67 -13.03 9.63
CA LEU A 54 19.67 -13.65 8.76
C LEU A 54 18.22 -13.39 9.22
N PHE A 55 18.01 -13.24 10.53
CA PHE A 55 16.69 -12.90 11.06
C PHE A 55 16.26 -11.47 10.69
N VAL A 56 17.20 -10.51 10.70
CA VAL A 56 16.94 -9.10 10.39
C VAL A 56 16.88 -8.87 8.88
N ALA A 57 17.79 -9.44 8.10
CA ALA A 57 17.79 -9.28 6.65
C ALA A 57 16.74 -10.17 5.95
N GLY A 58 16.42 -11.32 6.56
CA GLY A 58 15.63 -12.37 5.91
C GLY A 58 14.12 -12.28 6.13
N TRP A 59 13.61 -11.50 7.07
CA TRP A 59 12.17 -11.49 7.37
C TRP A 59 11.32 -11.04 6.18
N ARG A 60 11.76 -10.01 5.43
CA ARG A 60 11.07 -9.52 4.21
C ARG A 60 11.02 -10.60 3.12
N PRO A 61 12.17 -11.20 2.70
CA PRO A 61 12.16 -12.36 1.82
C PRO A 61 11.29 -13.51 2.32
N ALA A 62 11.37 -13.86 3.61
CA ALA A 62 10.64 -14.98 4.18
C ALA A 62 9.13 -14.84 4.00
N ILE A 63 8.58 -13.66 4.28
CA ILE A 63 7.15 -13.40 4.04
C ILE A 63 6.82 -13.49 2.54
N GLY A 64 7.69 -12.97 1.67
CA GLY A 64 7.54 -13.10 0.22
C GLY A 64 7.49 -14.56 -0.25
N TRP A 65 8.37 -15.42 0.28
CA TRP A 65 8.39 -16.84 -0.02
C TRP A 65 7.13 -17.57 0.48
N VAL A 66 6.67 -17.27 1.69
CA VAL A 66 5.44 -17.85 2.25
C VAL A 66 4.23 -17.45 1.39
N CYS A 67 4.13 -16.18 1.02
CA CYS A 67 3.08 -15.66 0.15
C CYS A 67 3.13 -16.33 -1.23
N GLY A 68 4.31 -16.37 -1.87
CA GLY A 68 4.51 -17.03 -3.15
C GLY A 68 4.19 -18.52 -3.13
N ALA A 69 4.56 -19.23 -2.06
CA ALA A 69 4.24 -20.64 -1.85
C ALA A 69 2.73 -20.87 -1.71
N ALA A 70 2.02 -19.99 -0.97
CA ALA A 70 0.56 -20.07 -0.85
C ALA A 70 -0.13 -19.88 -2.22
N PHE A 71 0.33 -18.93 -3.03
CA PHE A 71 -0.17 -18.71 -4.38
C PHE A 71 0.13 -19.90 -5.31
N ALA A 72 1.35 -20.42 -5.28
CA ALA A 72 1.72 -21.61 -6.06
C ALA A 72 0.89 -22.83 -5.67
N PHE A 73 0.64 -23.02 -4.37
CA PHE A 73 -0.23 -24.09 -3.90
C PHE A 73 -1.67 -23.91 -4.40
N LYS A 74 -2.23 -22.72 -4.26
CA LYS A 74 -3.63 -22.44 -4.64
C LYS A 74 -3.87 -22.58 -6.14
N PHE A 75 -2.97 -22.07 -6.97
CA PHE A 75 -3.20 -21.95 -8.41
C PHE A 75 -2.56 -23.05 -9.26
N ILE A 76 -1.50 -23.70 -8.77
CA ILE A 76 -0.76 -24.71 -9.53
C ILE A 76 -0.92 -26.09 -8.88
N LEU A 77 -0.46 -26.25 -7.64
CA LEU A 77 -0.43 -27.56 -7.00
C LEU A 77 -1.82 -28.09 -6.68
N GLY A 78 -2.75 -27.24 -6.24
CA GLY A 78 -4.12 -27.61 -5.91
C GLY A 78 -4.87 -28.21 -7.10
N PRO A 79 -5.02 -27.47 -8.22
CA PRO A 79 -5.64 -28.01 -9.43
C PRO A 79 -4.93 -29.26 -9.94
N ALA A 80 -3.58 -29.28 -9.95
CA ALA A 80 -2.82 -30.46 -10.36
C ALA A 80 -3.11 -31.67 -9.47
N ALA A 81 -3.19 -31.49 -8.15
CA ALA A 81 -3.50 -32.56 -7.20
C ALA A 81 -4.92 -33.10 -7.41
N VAL A 82 -5.91 -32.25 -7.68
CA VAL A 82 -7.29 -32.69 -8.00
C VAL A 82 -7.29 -33.54 -9.28
N VAL A 83 -6.67 -33.05 -10.36
CA VAL A 83 -6.58 -33.78 -11.63
C VAL A 83 -5.88 -35.14 -11.45
N LEU A 84 -4.74 -35.17 -10.76
CA LEU A 84 -4.02 -36.40 -10.47
C LEU A 84 -4.85 -37.35 -9.60
N SER A 85 -5.52 -36.85 -8.56
CA SER A 85 -6.36 -37.64 -7.67
C SER A 85 -7.52 -38.31 -8.41
N GLN A 86 -8.12 -37.60 -9.37
CA GLN A 86 -9.18 -38.12 -10.24
C GLN A 86 -8.63 -39.19 -11.17
N TRP A 87 -7.41 -39.01 -11.69
CA TRP A 87 -6.76 -40.01 -12.54
C TRP A 87 -6.42 -41.29 -11.77
N PHE A 88 -5.95 -41.19 -10.53
CA PHE A 88 -5.68 -42.35 -9.66
C PHE A 88 -6.94 -42.94 -8.99
N GLY A 89 -8.14 -42.46 -9.32
CA GLY A 89 -9.41 -43.00 -8.81
C GLY A 89 -9.71 -42.67 -7.34
N HIS A 90 -8.95 -41.77 -6.73
CA HIS A 90 -9.11 -41.33 -5.34
C HIS A 90 -9.44 -39.83 -5.32
N PRO A 91 -10.67 -39.42 -5.65
CA PRO A 91 -11.02 -38.01 -5.74
C PRO A 91 -10.85 -37.33 -4.38
N ILE A 92 -9.97 -36.32 -4.33
CA ILE A 92 -9.80 -35.47 -3.15
C ILE A 92 -10.54 -34.15 -3.33
N THR A 93 -11.17 -33.67 -2.26
CA THR A 93 -11.72 -32.31 -2.19
C THR A 93 -10.72 -31.43 -1.45
N LEU A 94 -10.18 -30.44 -2.15
CA LEU A 94 -9.32 -29.44 -1.51
C LEU A 94 -10.17 -28.38 -0.79
N PRO A 95 -9.71 -27.86 0.35
CA PRO A 95 -10.34 -26.72 0.99
C PRO A 95 -10.29 -25.50 0.07
N VAL A 96 -11.36 -24.71 0.11
CA VAL A 96 -11.43 -23.46 -0.65
C VAL A 96 -10.68 -22.40 0.13
N PHE A 97 -9.59 -21.87 -0.45
CA PHE A 97 -8.91 -20.69 0.08
C PHE A 97 -9.63 -19.43 -0.38
N ASP A 98 -9.82 -18.48 0.55
CA ASP A 98 -10.39 -17.18 0.24
C ASP A 98 -9.39 -16.32 -0.55
N PHE A 99 -9.80 -15.94 -1.75
CA PHE A 99 -9.01 -15.06 -2.62
C PHE A 99 -8.88 -13.64 -2.05
N SER A 100 -9.88 -13.18 -1.28
CA SER A 100 -9.87 -11.86 -0.63
C SER A 100 -8.73 -11.74 0.39
N GLU A 101 -8.56 -12.75 1.25
CA GLU A 101 -7.48 -12.78 2.23
C GLU A 101 -6.10 -12.83 1.55
N MET A 102 -5.95 -13.67 0.52
CA MET A 102 -4.69 -13.80 -0.23
C MET A 102 -4.30 -12.51 -0.97
N SER A 103 -5.25 -11.88 -1.67
CA SER A 103 -5.02 -10.65 -2.41
C SER A 103 -4.72 -9.46 -1.48
N THR A 104 -5.37 -9.39 -0.32
CA THR A 104 -5.08 -8.36 0.69
C THR A 104 -3.64 -8.44 1.18
N ILE A 105 -3.15 -9.65 1.51
CA ILE A 105 -1.77 -9.86 1.97
C ILE A 105 -0.76 -9.54 0.86
N LEU A 106 -1.05 -9.95 -0.38
CA LEU A 106 -0.19 -9.66 -1.53
C LEU A 106 -0.05 -8.15 -1.79
N LEU A 107 -1.18 -7.43 -1.79
CA LEU A 107 -1.20 -5.98 -2.00
C LEU A 107 -0.51 -5.24 -0.86
N ALA A 108 -0.68 -5.70 0.38
CA ALA A 108 0.04 -5.17 1.53
C ALA A 108 1.56 -5.32 1.38
N LEU A 109 2.04 -6.50 0.91
CA LEU A 109 3.46 -6.75 0.68
C LEU A 109 4.06 -5.94 -0.47
N LEU A 110 3.27 -5.69 -1.52
CA LEU A 110 3.64 -4.84 -2.64
C LEU A 110 3.62 -3.34 -2.30
N GLY A 111 3.26 -2.97 -1.06
CA GLY A 111 3.12 -1.57 -0.65
C GLY A 111 1.94 -0.86 -1.32
N LEU A 112 1.04 -1.60 -1.96
CA LEU A 112 -0.20 -1.12 -2.57
C LEU A 112 -1.35 -1.07 -1.54
N GLY A 113 -1.02 -0.86 -0.27
CA GLY A 113 -1.99 -0.76 0.81
C GLY A 113 -2.81 0.53 0.67
N SER A 114 -4.12 0.40 0.50
CA SER A 114 -5.05 1.53 0.38
C SER A 114 -5.23 2.33 1.68
N LEU A 115 -4.63 1.91 2.80
CA LEU A 115 -4.89 2.46 4.13
C LEU A 115 -4.64 3.97 4.21
N ARG A 116 -3.54 4.50 3.66
CA ARG A 116 -3.27 5.96 3.64
C ARG A 116 -4.17 6.74 2.68
N THR A 117 -4.54 6.16 1.55
CA THR A 117 -5.49 6.79 0.62
C THR A 117 -6.88 6.86 1.26
N VAL A 118 -7.25 5.83 2.03
CA VAL A 118 -8.51 5.78 2.76
C VAL A 118 -8.51 6.76 3.94
N GLU A 119 -7.40 6.93 4.66
CA GLU A 119 -7.23 7.98 5.69
C GLU A 119 -7.40 9.38 5.09
N LYS A 120 -6.66 9.71 4.01
CA LYS A 120 -6.79 10.98 3.29
C LYS A 120 -8.22 11.25 2.79
N VAL A 121 -8.92 10.22 2.28
CA VAL A 121 -10.32 10.36 1.83
C VAL A 121 -11.29 10.52 3.00
N LYS A 122 -11.00 9.92 4.15
CA LYS A 122 -11.79 10.07 5.38
C LYS A 122 -11.47 11.36 6.15
N GLY A 123 -10.50 12.14 5.68
CA GLY A 123 -10.07 13.39 6.32
C GLY A 123 -9.37 13.17 7.65
N VAL A 124 -8.77 11.98 7.84
CA VAL A 124 -7.99 11.60 9.03
C VAL A 124 -6.53 11.45 8.66
#